data_AF-A0A7C1KIM8-F1
#
_entry.id   AF-A0A7C1KIM8-F1
#
_cell.length_a   1.000
_cell.length_b   1.000
_cell.length_c   1.000
_cell.angle_alpha   90.00
_cell.angle_beta   90.00
_cell.angle_gamma   90.00
#
_symmetry.space_group_name_H-M   'P 1'
#
loop_
_entity.id
_entity.type
_entity.pdbx_description
1 polymer ?
#
loop_
_entity_poly.entity_id
_entity_poly.type
_entity_poly.pdbx_seq_one_letter_code
_entity_poly.pdbx_strand_id
1 'polypeptide(L)'
;MDRPKRVPRMSTAAQEGPELARKIARLVEEKGWNQEDFARIARLNRHTVRHILRGQLKRQLRNATISQCAEALGLTVSELRDLPLECLLARMHGQLPPTSEALRLLRERATLPELIQWIDEHPQRAAAFTLAEVEELLLAQEPGGYLERLDVDTAITLLEQRRRIVQTLRQITDPECLEAVERLVQVLAKRNRESLV
;
A
#
# COMPACT_ATOMS: atom_id res chain seq x y z
N MET A 1 -42.20 34.11 4.63
CA MET A 1 -40.75 34.30 4.87
C MET A 1 -40.28 33.17 5.77
N ASP A 2 -39.83 32.08 5.14
CA ASP A 2 -39.39 30.87 5.84
C ASP A 2 -37.89 30.97 6.11
N ARG A 3 -37.50 30.93 7.39
CA ARG A 3 -36.08 30.89 7.78
C ARG A 3 -35.61 29.44 7.63
N PRO A 4 -34.56 29.15 6.84
CA PRO A 4 -34.05 27.79 6.77
C PRO A 4 -33.50 27.38 8.14
N LYS A 5 -34.08 26.33 8.73
CA LYS A 5 -33.54 25.63 9.90
C LYS A 5 -32.14 25.15 9.58
N ARG A 6 -31.14 25.64 10.33
CA ARG A 6 -29.79 25.06 10.35
C ARG A 6 -29.91 23.61 10.78
N VAL A 7 -29.72 22.70 9.83
CA VAL A 7 -29.40 21.30 10.12
C VAL A 7 -28.09 21.30 10.91
N PRO A 8 -28.04 20.64 12.09
CA PRO A 8 -26.78 20.48 12.78
C PRO A 8 -25.91 19.58 11.90
N ARG A 9 -24.77 20.12 11.44
CA ARG A 9 -23.67 19.29 10.94
C ARG A 9 -23.38 18.28 12.05
N MET A 10 -23.76 17.02 11.84
CA MET A 10 -23.33 15.93 12.72
C MET A 10 -21.81 15.97 12.77
N SER A 11 -21.29 16.26 13.95
CA SER A 11 -19.87 16.42 14.22
C SER A 11 -19.15 15.07 14.02
N THR A 12 -18.65 14.84 12.81
CA THR A 12 -17.77 13.72 12.45
C THR A 12 -16.52 13.62 13.32
N ALA A 13 -16.10 14.74 13.95
CA ALA A 13 -14.95 14.77 14.83
C ALA A 13 -15.04 13.83 16.06
N ALA A 14 -16.23 13.56 16.62
CA ALA A 14 -16.32 12.79 17.87
C ALA A 14 -15.98 11.29 17.72
N GLN A 15 -16.15 10.72 16.53
CA GLN A 15 -15.89 9.30 16.22
C GLN A 15 -14.47 9.00 15.74
N GLU A 16 -13.72 10.03 15.30
CA GLU A 16 -12.35 9.87 14.78
C GLU A 16 -11.35 9.34 15.82
N GLY A 17 -11.50 9.71 17.09
CA GLY A 17 -10.54 9.34 18.15
C GLY A 17 -10.44 7.83 18.43
N PRO A 18 -11.57 7.16 18.75
CA PRO A 18 -11.60 5.71 18.97
C PRO A 18 -11.27 4.87 17.74
N GLU A 19 -11.64 5.35 16.55
CA GLU A 19 -11.34 4.67 15.28
C GLU A 19 -9.86 4.78 14.92
N LEU A 20 -9.26 5.97 15.08
CA LEU A 20 -7.83 6.17 14.90
C LEU A 20 -7.00 5.31 15.86
N ALA A 21 -7.44 5.16 17.11
CA ALA A 21 -6.79 4.29 18.07
C ALA A 21 -6.84 2.81 17.65
N ARG A 22 -7.99 2.33 17.17
CA ARG A 22 -8.14 0.97 16.63
C ARG A 22 -7.26 0.75 15.39
N LYS A 23 -7.19 1.74 14.50
CA LYS A 23 -6.31 1.72 13.33
C LYS A 23 -4.84 1.60 13.77
N ILE A 24 -4.38 2.45 14.68
CA ILE A 24 -3.01 2.37 15.23
C ILE A 24 -2.76 1.00 15.86
N ALA A 25 -3.70 0.46 16.64
CA ALA A 25 -3.56 -0.84 17.26
C ALA A 25 -3.34 -1.97 16.25
N ARG A 26 -4.10 -1.99 15.14
CA ARG A 26 -3.90 -2.98 14.08
C ARG A 26 -2.58 -2.82 13.35
N LEU A 27 -2.14 -1.59 13.08
CA LEU A 27 -0.83 -1.35 12.46
C LEU A 27 0.32 -1.80 13.37
N VAL A 28 0.20 -1.64 14.68
CA VAL A 28 1.21 -2.09 15.66
C VAL A 28 1.28 -3.62 15.71
N GLU A 29 0.12 -4.28 15.71
CA GLU A 29 0.03 -5.74 15.67
C GLU A 29 0.63 -6.31 14.38
N GLU A 30 0.38 -5.67 13.24
CA GLU A 30 0.96 -6.06 11.95
C GLU A 30 2.50 -5.94 11.92
N LYS A 31 3.08 -5.00 12.65
CA LYS A 31 4.55 -4.93 12.84
C LYS A 31 5.11 -6.03 13.76
N GLY A 32 4.25 -6.82 14.41
CA GLY A 32 4.64 -7.78 15.43
C GLY A 32 5.14 -7.13 16.73
N TRP A 33 4.80 -5.86 16.99
CA TRP A 33 5.24 -5.15 18.18
C TRP A 33 4.31 -5.40 19.37
N ASN A 34 4.90 -5.71 20.52
CA ASN A 34 4.17 -5.78 21.78
C ASN A 34 4.03 -4.39 22.44
N GLN A 35 3.34 -4.31 23.58
CA GLN A 35 3.09 -3.06 24.30
C GLN A 35 4.39 -2.32 24.69
N GLU A 36 5.44 -3.04 25.09
CA GLU A 36 6.71 -2.45 25.51
C GLU A 36 7.52 -1.96 24.31
N ASP A 37 7.55 -2.73 23.22
CA ASP A 37 8.21 -2.34 21.98
C ASP A 37 7.61 -1.07 21.42
N PHE A 38 6.28 -1.02 21.30
CA PHE A 38 5.62 0.15 20.75
C PHE A 38 5.78 1.38 21.66
N ALA A 39 5.72 1.22 22.99
CA ALA A 39 5.98 2.33 23.93
C ALA A 39 7.39 2.89 23.79
N ARG A 40 8.38 2.02 23.61
CA ARG A 40 9.78 2.39 23.42
C ARG A 40 10.02 3.09 22.08
N ILE A 41 9.50 2.53 20.98
CA ILE A 41 9.67 3.07 19.62
C ILE A 41 8.94 4.42 19.47
N ALA A 42 7.68 4.49 19.91
CA ALA A 42 6.86 5.71 19.84
C ALA A 42 7.17 6.74 20.93
N ARG A 43 8.05 6.44 21.88
CA ARG A 43 8.39 7.32 23.03
C ARG A 43 7.13 7.73 23.81
N LEU A 44 6.20 6.80 23.98
CA LEU A 44 4.93 7.00 24.65
C LEU A 44 4.91 6.35 26.04
N ASN A 45 4.14 6.94 26.95
CA ASN A 45 3.89 6.33 28.25
C ASN A 45 3.17 4.98 28.05
N ARG A 46 3.67 3.92 28.74
CA ARG A 46 3.09 2.57 28.73
C ARG A 46 1.58 2.56 29.01
N HIS A 47 1.09 3.46 29.87
CA HIS A 47 -0.33 3.58 30.17
C HIS A 47 -1.12 4.09 28.94
N THR A 48 -0.61 5.11 28.25
CA THR A 48 -1.19 5.63 27.01
C THR A 48 -1.22 4.57 25.91
N VAL A 49 -0.12 3.83 25.74
CA VAL A 49 -0.06 2.73 24.78
C VAL A 49 -1.09 1.64 25.10
N ARG A 50 -1.23 1.26 26.37
CA ARG A 50 -2.25 0.28 26.79
C ARG A 50 -3.66 0.72 26.40
N HIS A 51 -3.98 2.00 26.59
CA HIS A 51 -5.29 2.55 26.22
C HIS A 51 -5.51 2.58 24.70
N ILE A 52 -4.46 2.86 23.91
CA ILE A 52 -4.50 2.80 22.45
C ILE A 52 -4.75 1.36 21.99
N LEU A 53 -3.92 0.40 22.43
CA LEU A 53 -3.98 -0.98 21.95
C LEU A 53 -5.26 -1.72 22.38
N ARG A 54 -5.84 -1.37 23.54
CA ARG A 54 -7.10 -1.95 24.00
C ARG A 54 -8.33 -1.22 23.48
N GLY A 55 -8.17 -0.15 22.70
CA GLY A 55 -9.29 0.68 22.23
C GLY A 55 -10.08 1.35 23.37
N GLN A 56 -9.48 1.52 24.56
CA GLN A 56 -10.15 2.03 25.77
C GLN A 56 -10.13 3.57 25.86
N LEU A 57 -9.86 4.26 24.75
CA LEU A 57 -9.83 5.72 24.69
C LEU A 57 -11.25 6.29 24.75
N LYS A 58 -11.58 6.87 25.92
CA LYS A 58 -12.81 7.65 26.13
C LYS A 58 -12.75 9.06 25.52
N ARG A 59 -11.57 9.50 25.07
CA ARG A 59 -11.31 10.84 24.53
C ARG A 59 -10.40 10.72 23.30
N GLN A 60 -10.43 11.74 22.43
CA GLN A 60 -9.51 11.83 21.30
C GLN A 60 -8.04 11.82 21.74
N LEU A 61 -7.19 11.24 20.89
CA LEU A 61 -5.75 11.32 21.04
C LEU A 61 -5.27 12.75 20.84
N ARG A 62 -4.32 13.19 21.66
CA ARG A 62 -3.68 14.49 21.48
C ARG A 62 -2.88 14.48 20.19
N ASN A 63 -2.81 15.61 19.48
CA ASN A 63 -2.03 15.74 18.25
C ASN A 63 -0.57 15.28 18.43
N ALA A 64 0.07 15.62 19.55
CA ALA A 64 1.42 15.15 19.86
C ALA A 64 1.54 13.62 19.90
N THR A 65 0.56 12.94 20.49
CA THR A 65 0.51 11.46 20.54
C THR A 65 0.28 10.87 19.16
N ILE A 66 -0.56 11.51 18.33
CA ILE A 66 -0.81 11.07 16.95
C ILE A 66 0.48 11.21 16.12
N SER A 67 1.19 12.33 16.25
CA SER A 67 2.49 12.53 15.58
C SER A 67 3.52 11.47 15.97
N GLN A 68 3.63 11.16 17.28
CA GLN A 68 4.53 10.13 17.78
C GLN A 68 4.17 8.72 17.27
N CYS A 69 2.88 8.38 17.21
CA CYS A 69 2.43 7.12 16.61
C CYS A 69 2.73 7.05 15.11
N ALA A 70 2.48 8.13 14.37
CA ALA A 70 2.74 8.20 12.93
C ALA A 70 4.24 8.03 12.64
N GLU A 71 5.09 8.76 13.35
CA GLU A 71 6.55 8.66 13.24
C GLU A 71 7.05 7.24 13.54
N ALA A 72 6.57 6.63 14.63
CA ALA A 72 6.92 5.25 14.98
C ALA A 72 6.54 4.23 13.92
N LEU A 73 5.41 4.44 13.24
CA LEU A 73 4.90 3.57 12.18
C LEU A 73 5.54 3.86 10.80
N GLY A 74 6.37 4.91 10.70
CA GLY A 74 6.97 5.35 9.43
C GLY A 74 5.96 6.02 8.49
N LEU A 75 4.97 6.71 9.05
CA LEU A 75 3.89 7.39 8.34
C LEU A 75 3.87 8.89 8.67
N THR A 76 3.29 9.70 7.80
CA THR A 76 2.90 11.08 8.14
C THR A 76 1.59 11.09 8.94
N VAL A 77 1.32 12.20 9.64
CA VAL A 77 0.06 12.38 10.39
C VAL A 77 -1.17 12.37 9.48
N SER A 78 -1.06 12.95 8.28
CA SER A 78 -2.15 12.93 7.30
C SER A 78 -2.40 11.51 6.80
N GLU A 79 -1.36 10.75 6.43
CA GLU A 79 -1.54 9.35 6.02
C GLU A 79 -2.22 8.51 7.11
N LEU A 80 -1.80 8.66 8.37
CA LEU A 80 -2.40 7.91 9.47
C LEU A 80 -3.90 8.23 9.67
N ARG A 81 -4.30 9.49 9.48
CA ARG A 81 -5.71 9.91 9.61
C ARG A 81 -6.54 9.53 8.40
N ASP A 82 -6.03 9.85 7.22
CA ASP A 82 -6.83 9.98 6.00
C ASP A 82 -6.81 8.71 5.15
N LEU A 83 -5.73 7.91 5.19
CA LEU A 83 -5.66 6.66 4.41
C LEU A 83 -6.41 5.52 5.10
N PRO A 84 -7.17 4.69 4.36
CA PRO A 84 -7.80 3.49 4.90
C PRO A 84 -6.77 2.51 5.51
N LEU A 85 -7.20 1.72 6.50
CA LEU A 85 -6.32 0.76 7.17
C LEU A 85 -5.75 -0.25 6.17
N GLU A 86 -6.54 -0.71 5.21
CA GLU A 86 -6.15 -1.68 4.20
C GLU A 86 -4.99 -1.17 3.33
N CYS A 87 -5.01 0.12 2.97
CA CYS A 87 -3.94 0.76 2.21
C CYS A 87 -2.63 0.87 3.02
N LEU A 88 -2.74 1.14 4.32
CA LEU A 88 -1.59 1.23 5.22
C LEU A 88 -0.98 -0.15 5.47
N LEU A 89 -1.81 -1.19 5.66
CA LEU A 89 -1.38 -2.57 5.80
C LEU A 89 -0.67 -3.06 4.53
N ALA A 90 -1.27 -2.81 3.36
CA ALA A 90 -0.64 -3.12 2.07
C ALA A 90 0.77 -2.50 1.98
N ARG A 91 0.91 -1.22 2.34
CA ARG A 91 2.21 -0.54 2.39
C ARG A 91 3.20 -1.18 3.35
N MET A 92 2.75 -1.60 4.52
CA MET A 92 3.58 -2.27 5.53
C MET A 92 4.04 -3.66 5.09
N HIS A 93 3.24 -4.36 4.29
CA HIS A 93 3.62 -5.60 3.61
C HIS A 93 4.53 -5.39 2.39
N GLY A 94 4.97 -4.15 2.13
CA GLY A 94 5.78 -3.82 0.95
C GLY A 94 4.99 -3.79 -0.36
N GLN A 95 3.66 -3.78 -0.30
CA GLN A 95 2.79 -3.41 -1.41
C GLN A 95 2.73 -1.88 -1.42
N LEU A 96 3.67 -1.25 -2.15
CA LEU A 96 3.68 0.20 -2.30
C LEU A 96 2.26 0.64 -2.67
N PRO A 97 1.69 1.64 -1.98
CA PRO A 97 0.48 2.23 -2.49
C PRO A 97 0.77 2.76 -3.90
N PRO A 98 -0.25 2.89 -4.76
CA PRO A 98 -0.22 3.90 -5.82
C PRO A 98 0.42 5.13 -5.23
N THR A 99 1.56 5.56 -5.74
CA THR A 99 1.76 7.00 -5.71
C THR A 99 0.58 7.53 -6.53
N SER A 100 -0.24 8.43 -5.98
CA SER A 100 -1.33 9.05 -6.79
C SER A 100 -0.78 9.61 -8.10
N GLU A 101 0.52 9.95 -8.10
CA GLU A 101 1.36 10.30 -9.23
C GLU A 101 1.56 9.19 -10.28
N ALA A 102 1.77 7.92 -9.91
CA ALA A 102 1.99 6.83 -10.86
C ALA A 102 0.72 6.56 -11.68
N LEU A 103 -0.43 6.41 -11.01
CA LEU A 103 -1.71 6.25 -11.70
C LEU A 103 -2.07 7.50 -12.53
N ARG A 104 -1.78 8.70 -12.01
CA ARG A 104 -1.96 9.95 -12.78
C ARG A 104 -1.11 9.94 -14.05
N LEU A 105 0.18 9.61 -13.96
CA LEU A 105 1.09 9.52 -15.11
C LEU A 105 0.59 8.51 -16.14
N LEU A 106 0.16 7.33 -15.68
CA LEU A 106 -0.38 6.30 -16.56
C LEU A 106 -1.62 6.81 -17.30
N ARG A 107 -2.56 7.46 -16.60
CA ARG A 107 -3.76 8.05 -17.23
C ARG A 107 -3.45 9.18 -18.20
N GLU A 108 -2.43 9.98 -17.93
CA GLU A 108 -2.02 11.09 -18.81
C GLU A 108 -1.30 10.61 -20.08
N ARG A 109 -0.61 9.48 -20.01
CA ARG A 109 0.30 9.01 -21.08
C ARG A 109 -0.14 7.72 -21.77
N ALA A 110 -1.12 7.01 -21.23
CA ALA A 110 -1.69 5.86 -21.92
C ALA A 110 -2.39 6.32 -23.21
N THR A 111 -2.01 5.71 -24.32
CA THR A 111 -2.57 5.96 -25.66
C THR A 111 -3.30 4.74 -26.19
N LEU A 112 -2.98 3.54 -25.68
CA LEU A 112 -3.63 2.29 -26.08
C LEU A 112 -5.07 2.22 -25.52
N PRO A 113 -6.11 2.14 -26.38
CA PRO A 113 -7.51 2.17 -25.94
C PRO A 113 -7.86 1.07 -24.92
N GLU A 114 -7.35 -0.14 -25.13
CA GLU A 114 -7.58 -1.29 -24.27
C GLU A 114 -6.97 -1.08 -22.88
N LEU A 115 -5.81 -0.41 -22.80
CA LEU A 115 -5.16 -0.06 -21.54
C LEU A 115 -5.94 1.02 -20.80
N ILE A 116 -6.41 2.05 -21.51
CA ILE A 116 -7.24 3.11 -20.95
C ILE A 116 -8.54 2.50 -20.38
N GLN A 117 -9.22 1.67 -21.17
CA GLN A 117 -10.43 0.97 -20.76
C GLN A 117 -10.19 0.12 -19.51
N TRP A 118 -9.11 -0.66 -19.49
CA TRP A 118 -8.77 -1.50 -18.35
C TRP A 118 -8.58 -0.68 -17.07
N ILE A 119 -7.91 0.47 -17.15
CA ILE A 119 -7.68 1.37 -16.00
C ILE A 119 -9.00 1.89 -15.42
N ASP A 120 -9.98 2.20 -16.28
CA ASP A 120 -11.28 2.71 -15.88
C ASP A 120 -12.17 1.62 -15.28
N GLU A 121 -12.09 0.40 -15.80
CA GLU A 121 -12.83 -0.77 -15.28
C GLU A 121 -12.22 -1.30 -13.97
N HIS A 122 -10.91 -1.16 -13.77
CA HIS A 122 -10.18 -1.72 -12.63
C HIS A 122 -9.43 -0.65 -11.81
N PRO A 123 -10.10 0.40 -11.32
CA PRO A 123 -9.44 1.54 -10.70
C PRO A 123 -8.65 1.16 -9.44
N GLN A 124 -9.12 0.17 -8.68
CA GLN A 124 -8.42 -0.31 -7.48
C GLN A 124 -7.11 -1.04 -7.81
N ARG A 125 -7.12 -1.89 -8.86
CA ARG A 125 -5.92 -2.62 -9.30
C ARG A 125 -4.92 -1.68 -9.96
N ALA A 126 -5.41 -0.77 -10.82
CA ALA A 126 -4.59 0.25 -11.46
C ALA A 126 -3.90 1.15 -10.43
N ALA A 127 -4.59 1.43 -9.32
CA ALA A 127 -3.98 2.16 -8.23
C ALA A 127 -2.79 1.36 -7.65
N ALA A 128 -2.81 0.04 -7.53
CA ALA A 128 -1.66 -0.69 -6.97
C ALA A 128 -0.33 -0.55 -7.76
N PHE A 129 -0.31 0.03 -8.96
CA PHE A 129 0.91 0.15 -9.76
C PHE A 129 1.95 1.09 -9.13
N THR A 130 3.19 0.60 -9.15
CA THR A 130 4.38 1.40 -8.86
C THR A 130 4.77 2.24 -10.08
N LEU A 131 5.60 3.26 -9.87
CA LEU A 131 6.09 4.10 -10.97
C LEU A 131 6.86 3.28 -12.02
N ALA A 132 7.69 2.33 -11.59
CA ALA A 132 8.44 1.46 -12.51
C ALA A 132 7.53 0.57 -13.36
N GLU A 133 6.44 0.06 -12.77
CA GLU A 133 5.43 -0.71 -13.50
C GLU A 133 4.66 0.16 -14.51
N VAL A 134 4.36 1.41 -14.15
CA VAL A 134 3.76 2.38 -15.08
C VAL A 134 4.70 2.69 -16.25
N GLU A 135 5.98 2.95 -15.98
CA GLU A 135 6.98 3.16 -17.03
C GLU A 135 7.08 1.93 -17.94
N GLU A 136 7.06 0.72 -17.37
CA GLU A 136 7.06 -0.53 -18.14
C GLU A 136 5.84 -0.62 -19.06
N LEU A 137 4.63 -0.34 -18.55
CA LEU A 137 3.38 -0.36 -19.34
C LEU A 137 3.37 0.72 -20.43
N LEU A 138 3.87 1.92 -20.13
CA LEU A 138 3.98 3.02 -21.10
C LEU A 138 5.01 2.74 -22.20
N LEU A 139 6.05 1.96 -21.92
CA LEU A 139 6.95 1.46 -22.96
C LEU A 139 6.33 0.31 -23.75
N ALA A 140 5.53 -0.52 -23.08
CA ALA A 140 4.94 -1.70 -23.69
C ALA A 140 3.77 -1.41 -24.65
N GLN A 141 3.16 -0.21 -24.56
CA GLN A 141 2.13 0.25 -25.49
C GLN A 141 2.70 0.85 -26.79
N GLU A 142 4.00 1.19 -26.80
CA GLU A 142 4.64 1.72 -28.02
C GLU A 142 4.65 0.65 -29.11
N PRO A 143 4.69 1.03 -30.41
CA PRO A 143 4.67 0.07 -31.51
C PRO A 143 5.75 -1.01 -31.38
N GLY A 144 5.37 -2.28 -31.55
CA GLY A 144 6.25 -3.45 -31.34
C GLY A 144 6.45 -3.84 -29.87
N GLY A 145 5.77 -3.16 -28.94
CA GLY A 145 5.76 -3.47 -27.52
C GLY A 145 5.03 -4.78 -27.19
N TYR A 146 5.17 -5.25 -25.95
CA TYR A 146 4.57 -6.53 -25.57
C TYR A 146 3.05 -6.48 -25.39
N LEU A 147 2.43 -5.30 -25.28
CA LEU A 147 0.97 -5.15 -25.24
C LEU A 147 0.30 -5.35 -26.61
N GLU A 148 1.06 -5.34 -27.71
CA GLU A 148 0.53 -5.76 -29.01
C GLU A 148 0.50 -7.28 -29.15
N ARG A 149 1.45 -7.97 -28.50
CA ARG A 149 1.59 -9.44 -28.56
C ARG A 149 0.77 -10.17 -27.51
N LEU A 150 0.53 -9.52 -26.39
CA LEU A 150 -0.27 -10.00 -25.26
C LEU A 150 -1.48 -9.09 -25.13
N ASP A 151 -2.64 -9.64 -24.82
CA ASP A 151 -3.75 -8.80 -24.38
C ASP A 151 -3.39 -8.07 -23.08
N VAL A 152 -4.01 -6.91 -22.87
CA VAL A 152 -3.73 -6.02 -21.73
C VAL A 152 -3.94 -6.71 -20.39
N ASP A 153 -4.98 -7.54 -20.25
CA ASP A 153 -5.26 -8.21 -18.98
C ASP A 153 -4.21 -9.28 -18.65
N THR A 154 -3.78 -10.06 -19.65
CA THR A 154 -2.68 -11.01 -19.51
C THR A 154 -1.38 -10.31 -19.13
N ALA A 155 -1.04 -9.21 -19.81
CA ALA A 155 0.16 -8.44 -19.53
C ALA A 155 0.17 -7.88 -18.09
N ILE A 156 -0.94 -7.29 -17.66
CA ILE A 156 -1.08 -6.77 -16.30
C ILE A 156 -1.04 -7.91 -15.28
N THR A 157 -1.68 -9.04 -15.55
CA THR A 157 -1.63 -10.23 -14.68
C THR A 157 -0.20 -10.72 -14.49
N LEU A 158 0.61 -10.76 -15.55
CA LEU A 158 2.02 -11.12 -15.47
C LEU A 158 2.83 -10.12 -14.64
N LEU A 159 2.55 -8.83 -14.79
CA LEU A 159 3.18 -7.77 -14.00
C LEU A 159 2.84 -7.90 -12.51
N GLU A 160 1.56 -8.13 -12.18
CA GLU A 160 1.11 -8.37 -10.80
C GLU A 160 1.73 -9.64 -10.19
N GLN A 161 1.87 -10.70 -10.99
CA GLN A 161 2.54 -11.94 -10.58
C GLN A 161 4.04 -11.69 -10.29
N ARG A 162 4.75 -10.99 -11.19
CA ARG A 162 6.16 -10.61 -10.97
C ARG A 162 6.32 -9.82 -9.68
N ARG A 163 5.46 -8.84 -9.42
CA ARG A 163 5.46 -8.06 -8.16
C ARG A 163 5.31 -8.96 -6.93
N ARG A 164 4.33 -9.87 -6.92
CA ARG A 164 4.12 -10.81 -5.81
C ARG A 164 5.34 -11.69 -5.58
N ILE A 165 5.94 -12.23 -6.64
CA ILE A 165 7.16 -13.04 -6.54
C ILE A 165 8.28 -12.23 -5.87
N VAL A 166 8.57 -11.03 -6.38
CA VAL A 166 9.62 -10.16 -5.83
C VAL A 166 9.35 -9.82 -4.36
N GLN A 167 8.09 -9.54 -4.00
CA GLN A 167 7.70 -9.29 -2.61
C GLN A 167 7.93 -10.50 -1.71
N THR A 168 7.52 -11.69 -2.14
CA THR A 168 7.77 -12.93 -1.39
C THR A 168 9.27 -13.18 -1.22
N LEU A 169 10.07 -12.99 -2.27
CA LEU A 169 11.52 -13.17 -2.20
C LEU A 169 12.18 -12.21 -1.19
N ARG A 170 11.70 -10.96 -1.08
CA ARG A 170 12.20 -9.98 -0.10
C ARG A 170 11.91 -10.37 1.35
N GLN A 171 10.92 -11.22 1.60
CA GLN A 171 10.56 -11.68 2.94
C GLN A 171 11.40 -12.88 3.41
N ILE A 172 12.14 -13.52 2.50
CA ILE A 172 13.01 -14.65 2.83
C ILE A 172 14.23 -14.13 3.60
N THR A 173 14.37 -14.56 4.85
CA THR A 173 15.53 -14.27 5.69
C THR A 173 16.40 -15.51 5.97
N ASP A 174 15.90 -16.69 5.61
CA ASP A 174 16.59 -17.97 5.79
C ASP A 174 17.64 -18.18 4.68
N PRO A 175 18.93 -18.39 5.02
CA PRO A 175 20.00 -18.54 4.03
C PRO A 175 19.84 -19.76 3.10
N GLU A 176 19.32 -20.88 3.59
CA GLU A 176 19.14 -22.10 2.78
C GLU A 176 18.03 -21.89 1.74
N CYS A 177 16.95 -21.20 2.15
CA CYS A 177 15.89 -20.79 1.24
C CYS A 177 16.40 -19.81 0.18
N LEU A 178 17.27 -18.87 0.56
CA LEU A 178 17.86 -17.91 -0.38
C LEU A 178 18.76 -18.61 -1.41
N GLU A 179 19.58 -19.56 -0.98
CA GLU A 179 20.42 -20.36 -1.87
C GLU A 179 19.59 -21.20 -2.86
N ALA A 180 18.48 -21.80 -2.39
CA ALA A 180 17.57 -22.54 -3.25
C ALA A 180 16.92 -21.64 -4.33
N VAL A 181 16.49 -20.43 -3.95
CA VAL A 181 15.97 -19.43 -4.90
C VAL A 181 17.04 -19.05 -5.92
N GLU A 182 18.27 -18.80 -5.48
CA GLU A 182 19.36 -18.42 -6.39
C GLU A 182 19.62 -19.49 -7.45
N ARG A 183 19.71 -20.76 -7.04
CA ARG A 183 19.86 -21.89 -7.98
C ARG A 183 18.69 -21.98 -8.97
N LEU A 184 17.46 -21.80 -8.49
CA LEU A 184 16.27 -21.80 -9.36
C LEU A 184 16.31 -20.66 -10.39
N VAL A 185 16.63 -19.44 -9.95
CA VAL A 185 16.73 -18.26 -10.83
C VAL A 185 17.80 -18.48 -11.90
N GLN A 186 18.95 -19.07 -11.56
CA GLN A 186 19.99 -19.39 -12.54
C GLN A 186 19.49 -20.36 -13.62
N VAL A 187 18.77 -21.43 -13.23
CA VAL A 187 18.18 -22.40 -14.18
C VAL A 187 17.14 -21.73 -15.07
N LEU A 188 16.24 -20.94 -14.50
CA LEU A 188 15.19 -20.24 -15.25
C LEU A 188 15.76 -19.16 -16.19
N ALA A 189 16.77 -18.41 -15.76
CA ALA A 189 17.44 -17.39 -16.57
C ALA A 189 18.19 -17.99 -17.76
N LYS A 190 18.70 -19.23 -17.63
CA LYS A 190 19.26 -19.99 -18.75
C LYS A 190 18.17 -20.35 -19.75
N ARG A 191 17.08 -20.97 -19.29
CA ARG A 191 15.96 -21.40 -20.14
C ARG A 191 15.26 -20.22 -20.84
N ASN A 192 15.11 -19.09 -20.17
CA ASN A 192 14.46 -17.91 -20.75
C ASN A 192 15.28 -17.30 -21.89
N ARG A 193 16.62 -17.29 -21.77
CA ARG A 193 17.51 -16.88 -22.87
C ARG A 193 17.42 -17.82 -24.06
N GLU A 194 17.30 -19.12 -23.82
CA GLU A 194 17.14 -20.13 -24.87
C GLU A 194 15.77 -20.06 -25.56
N SER A 195 14.75 -19.49 -24.92
CA SER A 195 13.39 -19.33 -25.50
C SER A 195 13.21 -18.02 -26.27
N LEU A 196 14.18 -17.10 -26.20
CA LEU A 196 14.19 -15.80 -26.89
C LEU A 196 15.08 -15.80 -28.15
N VAL A 197 15.71 -16.93 -28.46
CA VAL A 197 16.51 -17.22 -29.69
C VAL A 197 15.69 -18.12 -30.60
#